data_AF-A0A3N5NU29-F1
#
_entry.id   AF-A0A3N5NU29-F1
#
_cell.length_a   1.000
_cell.length_b   1.000
_cell.length_c   1.000
_cell.angle_alpha   90.00
_cell.angle_beta   90.00
_cell.angle_gamma   90.00
#
_symmetry.space_group_name_H-M   'P 1'
#
loop_
_entity.id
_entity.type
_entity.pdbx_description
1 polymer ?
#
loop_
_entity_poly.entity_id
_entity_poly.type
_entity_poly.pdbx_seq_one_letter_code
_entity_poly.pdbx_strand_id
1 'polypeptide(L)'
;MTQSPTAALPLTGLRVLDFTRVLAGPMCTMLLGDMGAEIIKIEDPADGDDTRGWGPFVGGWSTYFLSVNRNKKSVAIDLKSVDGRALLDDLVRSADVLVENFRPGTLERLGFGRDRVRAMNERLIYCSISGYGATGPRRDLPGYDMVIQGESGLMDVTGFPETGPTKVGVAITDCIAALYAVQGILLAHISRSQTGQGSFSTSRFSIPPFP
;
A
#
# COMPACT_ATOMS: atom_id res chain seq x y z
N MET A 1 -12.95 24.37 -31.55
CA MET A 1 -13.03 23.72 -30.24
C MET A 1 -11.83 24.17 -29.42
N THR A 2 -12.02 25.15 -28.55
CA THR A 2 -10.97 25.60 -27.61
C THR A 2 -10.77 24.50 -26.59
N GLN A 3 -9.58 23.86 -26.57
CA GLN A 3 -9.21 22.97 -25.48
C GLN A 3 -9.23 23.79 -24.18
N SER A 4 -10.13 23.43 -23.26
CA SER A 4 -10.02 23.88 -21.88
C SER A 4 -8.62 23.50 -21.37
N PRO A 5 -7.90 24.38 -20.66
CA PRO A 5 -6.63 24.00 -20.06
C PRO A 5 -6.86 22.74 -19.24
N THR A 6 -6.08 21.69 -19.52
CA THR A 6 -6.19 20.42 -18.80
C THR A 6 -5.95 20.71 -17.34
N ALA A 7 -7.03 20.76 -16.55
CA ALA A 7 -6.93 21.05 -15.13
C ALA A 7 -5.96 20.04 -14.52
N ALA A 8 -4.98 20.51 -13.74
CA ALA A 8 -4.05 19.64 -13.05
C ALA A 8 -4.85 18.61 -12.23
N LEU A 9 -4.43 17.34 -12.26
CA LEU A 9 -5.11 16.28 -11.54
C LEU A 9 -5.10 16.57 -10.03
N PRO A 10 -6.09 16.09 -9.24
CA PRO A 10 -6.29 16.52 -7.86
C PRO A 10 -5.10 16.31 -6.92
N LEU A 11 -4.24 15.31 -7.18
CA LEU A 11 -3.06 15.02 -6.36
C LEU A 11 -1.75 15.48 -7.01
N THR A 12 -1.81 16.34 -8.03
CA THR A 12 -0.60 16.92 -8.65
C THR A 12 0.23 17.63 -7.59
N GLY A 13 1.52 17.28 -7.51
CA GLY A 13 2.46 17.80 -6.51
C GLY A 13 2.56 16.98 -5.23
N LEU A 14 1.72 15.95 -5.04
CA LEU A 14 1.84 15.00 -3.94
C LEU A 14 2.91 13.94 -4.28
N ARG A 15 3.90 13.74 -3.41
CA ARG A 15 4.92 12.68 -3.56
C ARG A 15 4.67 11.50 -2.62
N VAL A 16 4.60 10.30 -3.18
CA VAL A 16 4.34 9.04 -2.47
C VAL A 16 5.53 8.09 -2.60
N LEU A 17 6.06 7.64 -1.47
CA LEU A 17 7.00 6.52 -1.41
C LEU A 17 6.21 5.22 -1.26
N ASP A 18 6.35 4.35 -2.25
CA ASP A 18 5.65 3.08 -2.35
C ASP A 18 6.63 1.93 -2.03
N PHE A 19 6.61 1.44 -0.80
CA PHE A 19 7.34 0.24 -0.37
C PHE A 19 6.49 -1.03 -0.48
N THR A 20 5.35 -0.94 -1.15
CA THR A 20 4.37 -2.01 -1.13
C THR A 20 4.67 -3.08 -2.17
N ARG A 21 4.13 -4.28 -1.92
CA ARG A 21 4.28 -5.46 -2.77
C ARG A 21 2.94 -6.18 -2.97
N VAL A 22 2.86 -7.05 -3.96
CA VAL A 22 1.69 -7.90 -4.24
C VAL A 22 0.48 -7.10 -4.75
N LEU A 23 -0.53 -6.83 -3.94
CA LEU A 23 -1.80 -6.29 -4.45
C LEU A 23 -2.35 -5.11 -3.67
N ALA A 24 -2.68 -5.27 -2.38
CA ALA A 24 -3.41 -4.24 -1.62
C ALA A 24 -2.68 -2.89 -1.61
N GLY A 25 -1.38 -2.91 -1.31
CA GLY A 25 -0.56 -1.69 -1.34
C GLY A 25 -0.31 -1.17 -2.76
N PRO A 26 0.12 -2.01 -3.73
CA PRO A 26 0.36 -1.53 -5.07
C PRO A 26 -0.87 -0.92 -5.74
N MET A 27 -2.06 -1.49 -5.51
CA MET A 27 -3.32 -0.94 -5.98
C MET A 27 -3.62 0.42 -5.32
N CYS A 28 -3.38 0.56 -4.01
CA CYS A 28 -3.56 1.84 -3.31
C CYS A 28 -2.70 2.95 -3.94
N THR A 29 -1.40 2.71 -4.10
CA THR A 29 -0.49 3.73 -4.64
C THR A 29 -0.71 3.97 -6.13
N MET A 30 -1.09 2.94 -6.89
CA MET A 30 -1.50 3.11 -8.29
C MET A 30 -2.71 4.04 -8.42
N LEU A 31 -3.75 3.87 -7.57
CA LEU A 31 -4.92 4.75 -7.59
C LEU A 31 -4.55 6.19 -7.22
N LEU A 32 -3.62 6.40 -6.29
CA LEU A 32 -3.07 7.74 -6.02
C LEU A 32 -2.35 8.33 -7.24
N GLY A 33 -1.59 7.51 -7.96
CA GLY A 33 -0.92 7.90 -9.21
C GLY A 33 -1.90 8.23 -10.33
N ASP A 34 -2.99 7.45 -10.47
CA ASP A 34 -4.08 7.74 -11.41
C ASP A 34 -4.75 9.09 -11.10
N MET A 35 -4.73 9.53 -9.84
CA MET A 35 -5.22 10.85 -9.41
C MET A 35 -4.15 11.96 -9.47
N GLY A 36 -2.96 11.69 -10.01
CA GLY A 36 -1.91 12.67 -10.31
C GLY A 36 -0.74 12.73 -9.32
N ALA A 37 -0.69 11.85 -8.32
CA ALA A 37 0.44 11.81 -7.38
C ALA A 37 1.71 11.27 -8.06
N GLU A 38 2.87 11.78 -7.68
CA GLU A 38 4.16 11.20 -8.05
C GLU A 38 4.43 9.97 -7.19
N ILE A 39 4.37 8.79 -7.79
CA ILE A 39 4.64 7.53 -7.09
C ILE A 39 6.07 7.07 -7.37
N ILE A 40 6.86 6.91 -6.30
CA ILE A 40 8.21 6.34 -6.34
C ILE A 40 8.16 4.98 -5.66
N LYS A 41 8.13 3.91 -6.45
CA LYS A 41 8.15 2.53 -5.98
C LYS A 41 9.57 2.11 -5.64
N ILE A 42 9.78 1.78 -4.37
CA ILE A 42 11.05 1.30 -3.83
C ILE A 42 11.03 -0.22 -3.89
N GLU A 43 11.96 -0.79 -4.63
CA GLU A 43 12.03 -2.22 -4.89
C GLU A 43 13.33 -2.84 -4.39
N ASP A 44 13.26 -4.13 -4.03
CA ASP A 44 14.45 -4.89 -3.67
C ASP A 44 15.35 -5.07 -4.92
N PRO A 45 16.67 -4.80 -4.84
CA PRO A 45 17.55 -4.91 -5.99
C PRO A 45 17.72 -6.31 -6.57
N ALA A 46 17.47 -7.36 -5.78
CA ALA A 46 17.61 -8.73 -6.25
C ALA A 46 16.37 -9.17 -7.04
N ASP A 47 15.19 -9.06 -6.43
CA ASP A 47 13.96 -9.68 -6.96
C ASP A 47 12.88 -8.67 -7.35
N GLY A 48 12.97 -7.43 -6.87
CA GLY A 48 11.94 -6.41 -7.02
C GLY A 48 10.64 -6.76 -6.29
N ASP A 49 9.50 -6.34 -6.86
CA ASP A 49 8.17 -6.82 -6.43
C ASP A 49 7.92 -8.27 -6.86
N ASP A 50 7.49 -9.12 -5.93
CA ASP A 50 7.17 -10.54 -6.16
C ASP A 50 6.30 -10.77 -7.41
N THR A 51 5.37 -9.85 -7.69
CA THR A 51 4.43 -9.97 -8.81
C THR A 51 5.09 -9.86 -10.17
N ARG A 52 6.33 -9.35 -10.28
CA ARG A 52 7.10 -9.37 -11.53
C ARG A 52 7.33 -10.79 -12.05
N GLY A 53 7.45 -11.76 -11.14
CA GLY A 53 7.60 -13.18 -11.45
C GLY A 53 6.29 -13.96 -11.56
N TRP A 54 5.13 -13.32 -11.39
CA TRP A 54 3.83 -14.00 -11.37
C TRP A 54 3.15 -13.95 -12.74
N GLY A 55 2.74 -15.10 -13.27
CA GLY A 55 2.00 -15.17 -14.52
C GLY A 55 0.55 -14.65 -14.42
N PRO A 56 -0.14 -14.50 -15.56
CA PRO A 56 0.36 -14.78 -16.91
C PRO A 56 1.33 -13.70 -17.41
N PHE A 57 2.11 -14.05 -18.46
CA PHE A 57 3.11 -13.16 -19.06
C PHE A 57 2.71 -12.76 -20.48
N VAL A 58 2.86 -11.48 -20.81
CA VAL A 58 2.68 -10.94 -22.17
C VAL A 58 3.91 -10.13 -22.54
N GLY A 59 4.59 -10.51 -23.63
CA GLY A 59 5.81 -9.83 -24.08
C GLY A 59 6.95 -9.85 -23.05
N GLY A 60 7.03 -10.91 -22.22
CA GLY A 60 8.02 -11.03 -21.14
C GLY A 60 7.65 -10.28 -19.85
N TRP A 61 6.52 -9.57 -19.82
CA TRP A 61 6.05 -8.83 -18.65
C TRP A 61 4.93 -9.58 -17.95
N SER A 62 4.99 -9.64 -16.61
CA SER A 62 3.86 -10.10 -15.81
C SER A 62 2.67 -9.18 -15.99
N THR A 63 1.53 -9.73 -16.43
CA THR A 63 0.28 -8.98 -16.48
C THR A 63 -0.23 -8.62 -15.09
N TYR A 64 0.14 -9.40 -14.07
CA TYR A 64 -0.20 -9.11 -12.68
C TYR A 64 0.51 -7.82 -12.26
N PHE A 65 1.82 -7.75 -12.41
CA PHE A 65 2.60 -6.56 -12.07
C PHE A 65 2.06 -5.32 -12.81
N LEU A 66 1.82 -5.45 -14.12
CA LEU A 66 1.30 -4.35 -14.95
C LEU A 66 -0.10 -3.89 -14.51
N SER A 67 -0.94 -4.79 -14.00
CA SER A 67 -2.31 -4.45 -13.60
C SER A 67 -2.40 -3.50 -12.41
N VAL A 68 -1.37 -3.47 -11.56
CA VAL A 68 -1.35 -2.70 -10.29
C VAL A 68 -0.14 -1.78 -10.09
N ASN A 69 0.65 -1.54 -11.14
CA ASN A 69 1.85 -0.68 -11.05
C ASN A 69 1.99 0.37 -12.17
N ARG A 70 0.91 0.70 -12.91
CA ARG A 70 0.92 1.87 -13.81
C ARG A 70 1.11 3.19 -13.04
N ASN A 71 1.60 4.22 -13.73
CA ASN A 71 1.86 5.56 -13.18
C ASN A 71 2.92 5.62 -12.05
N LYS A 72 3.81 4.62 -11.96
CA LYS A 72 4.89 4.57 -10.98
C LYS A 72 6.26 4.72 -11.62
N LYS A 73 7.15 5.44 -10.95
CA LYS A 73 8.60 5.40 -11.19
C LYS A 73 9.17 4.32 -10.28
N SER A 74 9.96 3.39 -10.83
CA SER A 74 10.59 2.32 -10.06
C SER A 74 12.05 2.64 -9.79
N VAL A 75 12.51 2.40 -8.56
CA VAL A 75 13.92 2.48 -8.17
C VAL A 75 14.25 1.30 -7.25
N ALA A 76 15.34 0.60 -7.58
CA ALA A 76 15.87 -0.46 -6.74
C ALA A 76 16.82 0.13 -5.68
N ILE A 77 16.53 -0.11 -4.39
CA ILE A 77 17.34 0.39 -3.29
C ILE A 77 17.58 -0.72 -2.26
N ASP A 78 18.85 -1.02 -1.97
CA ASP A 78 19.20 -1.90 -0.85
C ASP A 78 19.07 -1.15 0.48
N LEU A 79 17.99 -1.47 1.22
CA LEU A 79 17.65 -0.90 2.53
C LEU A 79 18.68 -1.24 3.63
N LYS A 80 19.57 -2.21 3.40
CA LYS A 80 20.60 -2.63 4.34
C LYS A 80 21.93 -1.90 4.11
N SER A 81 22.13 -1.35 2.92
CA SER A 81 23.32 -0.57 2.58
C SER A 81 23.31 0.82 3.23
N VAL A 82 24.50 1.38 3.47
CA VAL A 82 24.65 2.74 4.02
C VAL A 82 24.11 3.77 3.02
N ASP A 83 24.47 3.64 1.75
CA ASP A 83 24.07 4.57 0.69
C ASP A 83 22.56 4.51 0.42
N GLY A 84 21.97 3.31 0.42
CA GLY A 84 20.53 3.13 0.25
C GLY A 84 19.73 3.73 1.41
N ARG A 85 20.24 3.66 2.64
CA ARG A 85 19.63 4.33 3.80
C ARG A 85 19.72 5.85 3.68
N ALA A 86 20.87 6.38 3.30
CA ALA A 86 21.05 7.83 3.11
C ALA A 86 20.10 8.37 2.03
N LEU A 87 20.01 7.69 0.88
CA LEU A 87 19.08 8.05 -0.20
C LEU A 87 17.61 8.02 0.27
N LEU A 88 17.24 7.04 1.09
CA LEU A 88 15.89 6.95 1.61
C LEU A 88 15.57 8.01 2.65
N ASP A 89 16.52 8.39 3.48
CA ASP A 89 16.34 9.50 4.41
C ASP A 89 16.03 10.79 3.63
N ASP A 90 16.74 11.05 2.53
CA ASP A 90 16.47 12.20 1.65
C ASP A 90 15.11 12.10 0.96
N LEU A 91 14.74 10.92 0.47
CA LEU A 91 13.42 10.68 -0.10
C LEU A 91 12.30 10.93 0.92
N VAL A 92 12.43 10.41 2.14
CA VAL A 92 11.46 10.58 3.23
C VAL A 92 11.30 12.05 3.62
N ARG A 93 12.39 12.82 3.67
CA ARG A 93 12.33 14.27 3.96
C ARG A 93 11.53 15.06 2.92
N SER A 94 11.48 14.59 1.67
CA SER A 94 10.78 15.27 0.57
C SER A 94 9.41 14.66 0.24
N ALA A 95 9.02 13.56 0.89
CA ALA A 95 7.78 12.85 0.60
C ALA A 95 6.59 13.38 1.43
N ASP A 96 5.40 13.24 0.86
CA ASP A 96 4.14 13.53 1.56
C ASP A 96 3.52 12.30 2.20
N VAL A 97 3.68 11.15 1.55
CA VAL A 97 3.06 9.89 1.94
C VAL A 97 4.09 8.78 1.83
N LEU A 98 4.11 7.88 2.80
CA LEU A 98 4.78 6.59 2.72
C LEU A 98 3.73 5.49 2.86
N VAL A 99 3.71 4.54 1.93
CA VAL A 99 2.83 3.38 1.97
C VAL A 99 3.65 2.11 2.04
N GLU A 100 3.33 1.23 2.97
CA GLU A 100 3.97 -0.07 3.14
C GLU A 100 2.95 -1.15 3.51
N ASN A 101 3.25 -2.40 3.15
CA ASN A 101 2.42 -3.55 3.49
C ASN A 101 3.25 -4.76 3.93
N PHE A 102 4.35 -4.52 4.62
CA PHE A 102 5.12 -5.58 5.24
C PHE A 102 4.39 -6.12 6.47
N ARG A 103 4.88 -7.25 7.00
CA ARG A 103 4.46 -7.68 8.34
C ARG A 103 4.82 -6.57 9.35
N PRO A 104 3.96 -6.30 10.36
CA PRO A 104 4.24 -5.29 11.38
C PRO A 104 5.67 -5.39 11.95
N GLY A 105 6.30 -4.23 12.12
CA GLY A 105 7.69 -4.12 12.60
C GLY A 105 8.78 -4.45 11.57
N THR A 106 8.45 -4.91 10.36
CA THR A 106 9.48 -5.20 9.35
C THR A 106 10.18 -3.93 8.86
N LEU A 107 9.42 -2.92 8.43
CA LEU A 107 10.01 -1.67 7.97
C LEU A 107 10.70 -0.91 9.12
N GLU A 108 10.22 -1.08 10.35
CA GLU A 108 10.86 -0.57 11.57
C GLU A 108 12.26 -1.17 11.78
N ARG A 109 12.41 -2.50 11.67
CA ARG A 109 13.73 -3.17 11.76
C ARG A 109 14.68 -2.75 10.64
N LEU A 110 14.15 -2.33 9.49
CA LEU A 110 14.91 -1.77 8.39
C LEU A 110 15.24 -0.29 8.60
N GLY A 111 14.80 0.30 9.71
CA GLY A 111 15.05 1.67 10.09
C GLY A 111 14.05 2.66 9.54
N PHE A 112 12.93 2.27 8.94
CA PHE A 112 11.94 3.21 8.38
C PHE A 112 10.56 3.06 9.02
N GLY A 113 10.54 2.72 10.32
CA GLY A 113 9.33 2.65 11.11
C GLY A 113 8.69 4.01 11.34
N ARG A 114 7.40 4.01 11.68
CA ARG A 114 6.56 5.21 11.83
C ARG A 114 7.20 6.30 12.68
N ASP A 115 7.76 5.95 13.84
CA ASP A 115 8.25 6.95 14.80
C ASP A 115 9.52 7.65 14.30
N ARG A 116 10.46 6.91 13.68
CA ARG A 116 11.64 7.50 13.06
C ARG A 116 11.26 8.35 11.84
N VAL A 117 10.37 7.85 10.99
CA VAL A 117 9.90 8.58 9.83
C VAL A 117 9.22 9.90 10.24
N ARG A 118 8.39 9.87 11.29
CA ARG A 118 7.78 11.07 11.86
C ARG A 118 8.81 12.04 12.43
N ALA A 119 9.85 11.55 13.09
CA ALA A 119 10.94 12.40 13.59
C ALA A 119 11.74 13.08 12.45
N MET A 120 11.81 12.46 11.27
CA MET A 120 12.46 13.05 10.09
C MET A 120 11.54 14.02 9.32
N ASN A 121 10.24 13.73 9.29
CA ASN A 121 9.24 14.49 8.57
C ASN A 121 7.88 14.40 9.28
N GLU A 122 7.59 15.37 10.14
CA GLU A 122 6.35 15.41 10.94
C GLU A 122 5.07 15.61 10.09
N ARG A 123 5.23 16.04 8.83
CA ARG A 123 4.12 16.26 7.89
C ARG A 123 3.80 15.03 7.04
N LEU A 124 4.63 13.98 7.13
CA LEU A 124 4.45 12.76 6.34
C LEU A 124 3.26 11.94 6.84
N ILE A 125 2.44 11.47 5.90
CA ILE A 125 1.36 10.54 6.15
C ILE A 125 1.91 9.11 6.03
N TYR A 126 1.96 8.37 7.15
CA TYR A 126 2.45 7.00 7.18
C TYR A 126 1.29 6.00 7.11
N CYS A 127 1.16 5.30 5.99
CA CYS A 127 0.13 4.29 5.76
C CYS A 127 0.72 2.87 5.79
N SER A 128 0.24 2.05 6.71
CA SER A 128 0.56 0.62 6.80
C SER A 128 -0.66 -0.20 6.42
N ILE A 129 -0.50 -1.22 5.58
CA ILE A 129 -1.57 -2.14 5.19
C ILE A 129 -1.19 -3.56 5.60
N SER A 130 -1.93 -4.14 6.55
CA SER A 130 -1.70 -5.50 7.04
C SER A 130 -3.02 -6.24 7.24
N GLY A 131 -3.01 -7.58 7.18
CA GLY A 131 -4.22 -8.40 7.27
C GLY A 131 -5.04 -8.18 8.54
N TYR A 132 -4.35 -8.16 9.68
CA TYR A 132 -4.96 -8.08 11.01
C TYR A 132 -4.71 -6.74 11.71
N GLY A 133 -4.15 -5.75 11.01
CA GLY A 133 -3.77 -4.46 11.59
C GLY A 133 -2.46 -4.50 12.39
N ALA A 134 -2.10 -3.34 12.94
CA ALA A 134 -0.84 -3.16 13.67
C ALA A 134 -0.94 -3.47 15.19
N THR A 135 -2.13 -3.75 15.68
CA THR A 135 -2.42 -3.97 17.11
C THR A 135 -3.23 -5.26 17.32
N GLY A 136 -3.30 -5.72 18.57
CA GLY A 136 -4.05 -6.92 18.93
C GLY A 136 -3.25 -8.22 18.78
N PRO A 137 -3.82 -9.35 19.24
CA PRO A 137 -3.12 -10.63 19.38
C PRO A 137 -2.77 -11.30 18.04
N ARG A 138 -3.46 -10.93 16.96
CA ARG A 138 -3.27 -11.51 15.62
C ARG A 138 -2.41 -10.65 14.69
N ARG A 139 -1.85 -9.53 15.15
CA ARG A 139 -1.08 -8.59 14.31
C ARG A 139 0.09 -9.25 13.57
N ASP A 140 0.69 -10.28 14.15
CA ASP A 140 1.87 -10.96 13.61
C ASP A 140 1.52 -12.10 12.64
N LEU A 141 0.23 -12.40 12.45
CA LEU A 141 -0.23 -13.44 11.53
C LEU A 141 -0.16 -12.99 10.05
N PRO A 142 0.15 -13.91 9.12
CA PRO A 142 0.13 -13.60 7.69
C PRO A 142 -1.30 -13.34 7.21
N GLY A 143 -1.50 -12.18 6.60
CA GLY A 143 -2.80 -11.64 6.21
C GLY A 143 -3.14 -11.79 4.73
N TYR A 144 -3.10 -13.01 4.18
CA TYR A 144 -3.40 -13.23 2.76
C TYR A 144 -4.90 -13.16 2.48
N ASP A 145 -5.27 -12.68 1.29
CA ASP A 145 -6.66 -12.47 0.91
C ASP A 145 -7.56 -13.69 1.14
N MET A 146 -7.12 -14.89 0.75
CA MET A 146 -7.91 -16.11 0.95
C MET A 146 -8.20 -16.41 2.43
N VAL A 147 -7.22 -16.17 3.32
CA VAL A 147 -7.39 -16.39 4.76
C VAL A 147 -8.40 -15.37 5.32
N ILE A 148 -8.25 -14.10 4.94
CA ILE A 148 -9.16 -13.05 5.38
C ILE A 148 -10.58 -13.27 4.87
N GLN A 149 -10.77 -13.73 3.64
CA GLN A 149 -12.10 -14.07 3.11
C GLN A 149 -12.78 -15.19 3.92
N GLY A 150 -12.01 -16.21 4.34
CA GLY A 150 -12.53 -17.29 5.18
C GLY A 150 -12.90 -16.79 6.57
N GLU A 151 -11.99 -16.06 7.23
CA GLU A 151 -12.21 -15.59 8.60
C GLU A 151 -13.24 -14.47 8.72
N SER A 152 -13.46 -13.67 7.67
CA SER A 152 -14.46 -12.59 7.69
C SER A 152 -15.89 -13.09 7.49
N GLY A 153 -16.09 -14.39 7.23
CA GLY A 153 -17.38 -14.96 6.85
C GLY A 153 -17.79 -14.67 5.40
N LEU A 154 -16.93 -14.05 4.59
CA LEU A 154 -17.26 -13.75 3.20
C LEU A 154 -17.41 -15.04 2.37
N MET A 155 -16.54 -16.02 2.62
CA MET A 155 -16.67 -17.33 1.97
C MET A 155 -17.95 -18.05 2.38
N ASP A 156 -18.38 -17.93 3.63
CA ASP A 156 -19.59 -18.60 4.15
C ASP A 156 -20.86 -18.12 3.42
N VAL A 157 -20.92 -16.83 3.08
CA VAL A 157 -22.03 -16.23 2.33
C VAL A 157 -21.85 -16.27 0.81
N THR A 158 -20.81 -16.93 0.30
CA THR A 158 -20.48 -16.99 -1.13
C THR A 158 -20.41 -18.44 -1.62
N GLY A 159 -21.19 -18.77 -2.65
CA GLY A 159 -21.22 -20.11 -3.23
C GLY A 159 -22.63 -20.68 -3.26
N PHE A 160 -22.73 -22.01 -3.41
CA PHE A 160 -23.99 -22.75 -3.37
C PHE A 160 -23.96 -23.77 -2.23
N PRO A 161 -25.12 -24.18 -1.67
CA PRO A 161 -25.19 -25.21 -0.63
C PRO A 161 -24.42 -26.50 -0.98
N GLU A 162 -24.39 -26.87 -2.26
CA GLU A 162 -23.74 -28.07 -2.77
C GLU A 162 -22.22 -27.96 -2.83
N THR A 163 -21.68 -26.75 -2.99
CA THR A 163 -20.23 -26.50 -3.11
C THR A 163 -19.60 -26.04 -1.80
N GLY A 164 -20.41 -25.54 -0.86
CA GLY A 164 -19.95 -24.95 0.40
C GLY A 164 -19.27 -23.59 0.23
N PRO A 165 -18.59 -23.10 1.29
CA PRO A 165 -17.96 -21.79 1.32
C PRO A 165 -16.95 -21.59 0.19
N THR A 166 -17.15 -20.56 -0.64
CA THR A 166 -16.39 -20.34 -1.87
C THR A 166 -15.70 -18.99 -1.87
N LYS A 167 -14.42 -18.97 -2.28
CA LYS A 167 -13.66 -17.73 -2.43
C LYS A 167 -14.18 -16.92 -3.62
N VAL A 168 -14.24 -15.60 -3.48
CA VAL A 168 -14.44 -14.68 -4.62
C VAL A 168 -13.30 -14.85 -5.64
N GLY A 169 -13.65 -14.82 -6.94
CA GLY A 169 -12.70 -15.05 -8.05
C GLY A 169 -11.59 -14.01 -8.20
N VAL A 170 -11.64 -12.94 -7.42
CA VAL A 170 -10.58 -11.92 -7.30
C VAL A 170 -10.17 -11.78 -5.85
N ALA A 171 -9.00 -11.19 -5.61
CA ALA A 171 -8.52 -10.90 -4.27
C ALA A 171 -9.23 -9.68 -3.65
N ILE A 172 -10.53 -9.86 -3.39
CA ILE A 172 -11.46 -8.79 -3.02
C ILE A 172 -11.07 -8.10 -1.71
N THR A 173 -10.51 -8.82 -0.74
CA THR A 173 -10.13 -8.22 0.55
C THR A 173 -8.91 -7.31 0.39
N ASP A 174 -8.01 -7.63 -0.54
CA ASP A 174 -6.91 -6.76 -0.92
C ASP A 174 -7.40 -5.52 -1.67
N CYS A 175 -8.34 -5.67 -2.59
CA CYS A 175 -8.97 -4.54 -3.29
C CYS A 175 -9.68 -3.59 -2.31
N ILE A 176 -10.48 -4.13 -1.39
CA ILE A 176 -11.19 -3.34 -0.38
C ILE A 176 -10.19 -2.61 0.54
N ALA A 177 -9.14 -3.30 0.98
CA ALA A 177 -8.09 -2.68 1.79
C ALA A 177 -7.37 -1.55 1.06
N ALA A 178 -7.10 -1.72 -0.24
CA ALA A 178 -6.52 -0.67 -1.07
C ALA A 178 -7.41 0.57 -1.11
N LEU A 179 -8.72 0.40 -1.29
CA LEU A 179 -9.70 1.49 -1.35
C LEU A 179 -9.81 2.22 0.01
N TYR A 180 -9.84 1.49 1.12
CA TYR A 180 -9.80 2.11 2.45
C TYR A 180 -8.48 2.83 2.72
N ALA A 181 -7.35 2.31 2.24
CA ALA A 181 -6.06 2.96 2.35
C ALA A 181 -6.02 4.28 1.56
N VAL A 182 -6.53 4.30 0.33
CA VAL A 182 -6.69 5.52 -0.47
C VAL A 182 -7.57 6.53 0.28
N GLN A 183 -8.76 6.13 0.73
CA GLN A 183 -9.66 7.02 1.49
C GLN A 183 -8.96 7.62 2.71
N GLY A 184 -8.26 6.78 3.46
CA GLY A 184 -7.47 7.17 4.61
C GLY A 184 -6.40 8.23 4.29
N ILE A 185 -5.60 7.99 3.27
CA ILE A 185 -4.55 8.91 2.82
C ILE A 185 -5.14 10.25 2.37
N LEU A 186 -6.26 10.23 1.63
CA LEU A 186 -6.94 11.44 1.18
C LEU A 186 -7.48 12.25 2.37
N LEU A 187 -8.12 11.60 3.34
CA LEU A 187 -8.60 12.27 4.57
C LEU A 187 -7.43 12.85 5.38
N ALA A 188 -6.32 12.11 5.49
CA ALA A 188 -5.10 12.60 6.14
C ALA A 188 -4.53 13.82 5.43
N HIS A 189 -4.53 13.83 4.10
CA HIS A 189 -4.06 14.94 3.28
C HIS A 189 -4.92 16.19 3.50
N ILE A 190 -6.25 16.05 3.51
CA ILE A 190 -7.19 17.14 3.81
C ILE A 190 -7.01 17.64 5.25
N SER A 191 -6.87 16.74 6.22
CA SER A 191 -6.63 17.12 7.62
C SER A 191 -5.30 17.88 7.75
N ARG A 192 -4.26 17.46 7.05
CA ARG A 192 -2.95 18.12 7.02
C ARG A 192 -3.03 19.52 6.40
N SER A 193 -3.86 19.75 5.39
CA SER A 193 -4.05 21.10 4.83
C SER A 193 -4.76 22.05 5.79
N GLN A 194 -5.50 21.52 6.77
CA GLN A 194 -6.19 22.31 7.80
C GLN A 194 -5.34 22.53 9.06
N THR A 195 -4.59 21.52 9.50
CA THR A 195 -3.89 21.50 10.79
C THR A 195 -2.39 21.78 10.68
N GLY A 196 -1.80 21.62 9.50
CA GLY A 196 -0.35 21.67 9.30
C GLY A 196 0.41 20.41 9.76
N GLN A 197 -0.27 19.41 10.34
CA GLN A 197 0.32 18.15 10.80
C GLN A 197 -0.23 16.97 9.99
N GLY A 198 0.63 16.00 9.63
CA GLY A 198 0.20 14.78 8.95
C GLY A 198 -0.07 13.66 9.97
N SER A 199 -1.28 13.10 10.02
CA SER A 199 -1.45 11.77 10.60
C SER A 199 -2.69 11.05 10.09
N PHE A 200 -2.50 9.84 9.56
CA PHE A 200 -3.54 8.82 9.49
C PHE A 200 -2.88 7.44 9.42
N SER A 201 -3.29 6.53 10.29
CA SER A 201 -2.92 5.11 10.26
C SER A 201 -4.22 4.33 10.05
N THR A 202 -4.26 3.51 9.01
CA THR A 202 -5.37 2.57 8.77
C THR A 202 -4.93 1.20 9.25
N SER A 203 -5.75 0.57 10.09
CA SER A 203 -5.67 -0.85 10.39
C SER A 203 -6.88 -1.50 9.76
N ARG A 204 -6.68 -2.58 8.99
CA ARG A 204 -7.78 -3.46 8.57
C ARG A 204 -8.59 -3.92 9.78
N PHE A 205 -9.87 -4.20 9.53
CA PHE A 205 -10.77 -5.02 10.34
C PHE A 205 -10.14 -5.62 11.60
N SER A 206 -10.35 -4.97 12.75
CA SER A 206 -10.30 -5.67 14.03
C SER A 206 -11.51 -6.61 14.06
N ILE A 207 -11.38 -7.82 13.53
CA ILE A 207 -12.33 -8.89 13.86
C ILE A 207 -12.10 -9.18 15.35
N PRO A 208 -13.07 -8.90 16.24
CA PRO A 208 -12.93 -9.20 17.65
C PRO A 208 -12.54 -10.68 17.81
N PRO A 209 -11.79 -11.06 18.86
CA PRO A 209 -11.57 -12.47 19.14
C PRO A 209 -12.94 -13.17 19.18
N PHE A 210 -13.11 -14.21 18.36
CA PHE A 210 -14.23 -15.12 18.56
C PHE A 210 -14.04 -15.77 19.94
N PRO A 211 -15.12 -15.93 20.73
CA PRO A 211 -15.06 -16.67 21.99
C PRO A 211 -14.64 -18.13 21.78
#